data_AF-A0A3C1PPL4-F1
#
_entry.id   AF-A0A3C1PPL4-F1
#
_cell.length_a   1.000
_cell.length_b   1.000
_cell.length_c   1.000
_cell.angle_alpha   90.00
_cell.angle_beta   90.00
_cell.angle_gamma   90.00
#
_symmetry.space_group_name_H-M   'P 1'
#
loop_
_entity.id
_entity.type
_entity.pdbx_description
1 polymer ?
#
loop_
_entity_poly.entity_id
_entity_poly.type
_entity_poly.pdbx_seq_one_letter_code
_entity_poly.pdbx_strand_id
1 'polypeptide(L)'
;MKYIKLIATVVFVLIAGSATGQYDSDAKVENIDFSIKDADMFINYTLTGTNASDKFFITMRVENETGKEIATKTLTGDVFQGIAVGGKKVIKWDLKADEVVIKDKIRIAIFARLQVPDNMVANNSQNAVTNSTAT
;
A
#
# COMPACT_ATOMS: atom_id res chain seq x y z
N MET A 1 -51.25 33.16 39.57
CA MET A 1 -49.91 32.87 39.02
C MET A 1 -49.35 31.62 39.68
N LYS A 2 -49.13 30.54 38.92
CA LYS A 2 -48.10 29.48 39.08
C LYS A 2 -48.50 28.26 38.24
N TYR A 3 -48.08 28.25 36.97
CA TYR A 3 -48.07 27.05 36.13
C TYR A 3 -46.63 26.59 36.04
N ILE A 4 -46.25 25.53 36.77
CA ILE A 4 -44.96 24.86 36.57
C ILE A 4 -45.16 23.37 36.81
N LYS A 5 -44.51 22.57 35.93
CA LYS A 5 -44.38 21.11 35.83
C LYS A 5 -45.24 20.56 34.69
N LEU A 6 -44.72 19.85 33.69
CA LEU A 6 -43.50 19.05 33.63
C LEU A 6 -42.97 19.09 32.19
N ILE A 7 -41.71 19.49 32.02
CA ILE A 7 -41.01 19.60 30.73
C ILE A 7 -40.64 18.18 30.26
N ALA A 8 -40.81 17.98 28.95
CA ALA A 8 -40.55 16.77 28.20
C ALA A 8 -39.19 16.12 28.51
N THR A 9 -39.23 14.81 28.79
CA THR A 9 -38.04 13.96 28.85
C THR A 9 -37.50 13.76 27.45
N VAL A 10 -36.54 14.58 27.02
CA VAL A 10 -35.71 14.32 25.84
C VAL A 10 -34.62 13.35 26.27
N VAL A 11 -34.76 12.08 25.88
CA VAL A 11 -33.72 11.07 26.05
C VAL A 11 -32.64 11.31 25.00
N PHE A 12 -31.56 12.01 25.40
CA PHE A 12 -30.37 12.19 24.58
C PHE A 12 -29.51 10.91 24.67
N VAL A 13 -29.72 9.99 23.71
CA VAL A 13 -28.86 8.81 23.57
C VAL A 13 -27.55 9.26 22.92
N LEU A 14 -26.53 9.48 23.74
CA LEU A 14 -25.12 9.61 23.32
C LEU A 14 -24.61 8.23 22.90
N ILE A 15 -24.90 7.81 21.67
CA ILE A 15 -24.12 6.76 21.02
C ILE A 15 -22.83 7.43 20.56
N ALA A 16 -21.82 7.46 21.43
CA ALA A 16 -20.44 7.65 20.99
C ALA A 16 -20.05 6.41 20.18
N GLY A 17 -20.48 6.38 18.91
CA GLY A 17 -19.94 5.44 17.95
C GLY A 17 -18.49 5.78 17.76
N SER A 18 -17.59 4.99 18.33
CA SER A 18 -16.18 5.00 17.96
C SER A 18 -16.14 4.73 16.45
N ALA A 19 -15.91 5.78 15.66
CA ALA A 19 -15.56 5.61 14.27
C ALA A 19 -14.21 4.88 14.26
N THR A 20 -14.24 3.56 14.14
CA THR A 20 -13.09 2.81 13.65
C THR A 20 -12.97 3.19 12.18
N GLY A 21 -12.33 4.33 11.91
CA GLY A 21 -11.85 4.67 10.59
C GLY A 21 -10.91 3.54 10.18
N GLN A 22 -11.41 2.63 9.34
CA GLN A 22 -10.57 1.61 8.73
C GLN A 22 -9.51 2.37 7.92
N TYR A 23 -8.24 2.16 8.28
CA TYR A 23 -7.11 2.74 7.59
C TYR A 23 -6.96 2.03 6.24
N ASP A 24 -7.80 2.40 5.29
CA ASP A 24 -7.68 1.93 3.92
C ASP A 24 -6.81 2.95 3.18
N SER A 25 -5.51 2.66 3.10
CA SER A 25 -4.63 3.47 2.25
C SER A 25 -4.87 3.02 0.80
N ASP A 26 -5.86 3.65 0.16
CA ASP A 26 -6.09 3.51 -1.27
C ASP A 26 -4.88 4.07 -2.04
N ALA A 27 -3.90 3.23 -2.30
CA ALA A 27 -2.80 3.54 -3.20
C ALA A 27 -3.14 3.16 -4.63
N LYS A 28 -2.81 4.03 -5.58
CA LYS A 28 -2.94 3.75 -7.01
C LYS A 28 -1.60 3.90 -7.70
N VAL A 29 -1.32 2.96 -8.59
CA VAL A 29 -0.17 3.03 -9.50
C VAL A 29 -0.68 3.39 -10.88
N GLU A 30 -0.16 4.48 -11.44
CA GLU A 30 -0.66 5.08 -12.67
C GLU A 30 0.50 5.47 -13.58
N ASN A 31 0.19 5.75 -14.86
CA ASN A 31 1.14 6.26 -15.86
C ASN A 31 2.41 5.39 -15.98
N ILE A 32 2.23 4.07 -16.03
CA ILE A 32 3.34 3.13 -16.20
C ILE A 32 3.86 3.25 -17.63
N ASP A 33 5.13 3.55 -17.78
CA ASP A 33 5.86 3.57 -19.05
C ASP A 33 7.26 2.97 -18.83
N PHE A 34 7.90 2.52 -19.89
CA PHE A 34 9.26 1.99 -19.79
C PHE A 34 10.11 2.31 -21.01
N SER A 35 11.41 2.37 -20.76
CA SER A 35 12.43 2.53 -21.79
C SER A 35 13.58 1.58 -21.54
N ILE A 36 14.29 1.20 -22.60
CA ILE A 36 15.51 0.41 -22.52
C ILE A 36 16.65 1.30 -23.00
N LYS A 37 17.72 1.38 -22.20
CA LYS A 37 18.96 2.05 -22.58
C LYS A 37 20.13 1.16 -22.21
N ASP A 38 20.98 0.89 -23.19
CA ASP A 38 22.10 -0.04 -23.09
C ASP A 38 21.62 -1.45 -22.68
N ALA A 39 21.79 -1.81 -21.41
CA ALA A 39 21.35 -3.09 -20.83
C ALA A 39 20.37 -2.91 -19.65
N ASP A 40 19.92 -1.67 -19.41
CA ASP A 40 19.05 -1.32 -18.31
C ASP A 40 17.64 -1.01 -18.83
N MET A 41 16.64 -1.58 -18.17
CA MET A 41 15.25 -1.17 -18.34
C MET A 41 14.85 -0.21 -17.23
N PHE A 42 14.30 0.94 -17.62
CA PHE A 42 13.80 1.98 -16.73
C PHE A 42 12.28 2.00 -16.81
N ILE A 43 11.61 1.63 -15.72
CA ILE A 43 10.15 1.60 -15.60
C ILE A 43 9.73 2.81 -14.77
N ASN A 44 9.06 3.76 -15.43
CA ASN A 44 8.55 4.97 -14.82
C ASN A 44 7.10 4.74 -14.38
N TYR A 45 6.73 5.26 -13.21
CA TYR A 45 5.36 5.22 -12.73
C TYR A 45 5.04 6.41 -11.82
N THR A 46 3.74 6.61 -11.57
CA THR A 46 3.23 7.53 -10.56
C THR A 46 2.59 6.71 -9.45
N LEU A 47 2.95 7.01 -8.19
CA LEU A 47 2.30 6.44 -7.02
C LEU A 47 1.46 7.52 -6.35
N THR A 48 0.13 7.34 -6.35
CA THR A 48 -0.78 8.20 -5.61
C THR A 48 -1.33 7.44 -4.41
N GLY A 49 -1.72 8.17 -3.36
CA GLY A 49 -2.27 7.60 -2.15
C GLY A 49 -2.96 8.68 -1.33
N THR A 50 -3.90 8.29 -0.48
CA THR A 50 -4.71 9.21 0.33
C THR A 50 -3.87 9.99 1.34
N ASN A 51 -2.84 9.36 1.92
CA ASN A 51 -1.98 9.98 2.91
C ASN A 51 -0.52 10.10 2.42
N ALA A 52 0.01 11.32 2.42
CA ALA A 52 1.37 11.61 1.97
C ALA A 52 2.46 11.05 2.89
N SER A 53 2.15 10.76 4.17
CA SER A 53 3.11 10.13 5.08
C SER A 53 3.24 8.62 4.89
N ASP A 54 2.32 8.00 4.14
CA ASP A 54 2.34 6.56 3.93
C ASP A 54 3.58 6.11 3.17
N LYS A 55 4.04 4.92 3.56
CA LYS A 55 5.10 4.20 2.89
C LYS A 55 4.51 2.94 2.30
N PHE A 56 4.99 2.56 1.12
CA PHE A 56 4.49 1.43 0.39
C PHE A 56 5.61 0.44 0.10
N PHE A 57 5.23 -0.84 0.12
CA PHE A 57 6.00 -1.93 -0.45
C PHE A 57 5.62 -2.09 -1.93
N ILE A 58 6.57 -1.80 -2.82
CA ILE A 58 6.40 -1.86 -4.27
C ILE A 58 7.01 -3.14 -4.82
N THR A 59 6.26 -3.85 -5.66
CA THR A 59 6.74 -5.02 -6.40
C THR A 59 6.39 -4.90 -7.87
N MET A 60 7.18 -5.55 -8.71
CA MET A 60 6.96 -5.60 -10.16
C MET A 60 6.82 -7.05 -10.61
N ARG A 61 5.94 -7.27 -11.59
CA ARG A 61 5.80 -8.53 -12.31
C ARG A 61 5.95 -8.26 -13.80
N VAL A 62 6.75 -9.08 -14.46
CA VAL A 62 6.98 -8.98 -15.90
C VAL A 62 6.55 -10.30 -16.53
N GLU A 63 5.71 -10.22 -17.57
CA GLU A 63 5.27 -11.37 -18.34
C GLU A 63 5.62 -11.16 -19.82
N ASN A 64 5.94 -12.24 -20.53
CA ASN A 64 6.04 -12.20 -21.99
C ASN A 64 4.63 -12.21 -22.64
N GLU A 65 4.58 -12.18 -23.97
CA GLU A 65 3.33 -12.24 -24.73
C GLU A 65 2.49 -13.50 -24.49
N THR A 66 3.11 -14.61 -24.04
CA THR A 66 2.39 -15.85 -23.71
C THR A 66 1.86 -15.84 -22.27
N GLY A 67 2.04 -14.76 -21.52
CA GLY A 67 1.68 -14.66 -20.10
C GLY A 67 2.64 -15.40 -19.16
N LYS A 68 3.79 -15.87 -19.67
CA LYS A 68 4.82 -16.51 -18.85
C LYS A 68 5.61 -15.43 -18.12
N GLU A 69 5.73 -15.59 -16.81
CA GLU A 69 6.50 -14.69 -15.96
C GLU A 69 8.01 -14.76 -16.26
N ILE A 70 8.64 -13.59 -16.31
CA ILE A 70 10.08 -13.40 -16.44
C ILE A 70 10.61 -13.00 -15.07
N ALA A 71 11.59 -13.75 -14.55
CA ALA A 71 12.16 -13.47 -13.24
C ALA A 71 12.96 -12.16 -13.26
N THR A 72 12.72 -11.30 -12.27
CA THR A 72 13.41 -10.01 -12.09
C THR A 72 14.16 -9.99 -10.76
N LYS A 73 15.47 -10.26 -10.78
CA LYS A 73 16.32 -10.42 -9.59
C LYS A 73 17.09 -9.15 -9.24
N THR A 74 17.39 -8.29 -10.20
CA THR A 74 18.27 -7.12 -10.04
C THR A 74 17.52 -5.79 -10.08
N LEU A 75 16.36 -5.73 -9.42
CA LEU A 75 15.57 -4.50 -9.33
C LEU A 75 16.18 -3.51 -8.33
N THR A 76 16.27 -2.24 -8.73
CA THR A 76 16.75 -1.12 -7.92
C THR A 76 15.91 0.14 -8.14
N GLY A 77 16.10 1.18 -7.32
CA GLY A 77 15.34 2.43 -7.41
C GLY A 77 14.10 2.45 -6.51
N ASP A 78 12.99 2.99 -7.01
CA ASP A 78 11.71 3.08 -6.30
C ASP A 78 10.96 1.72 -6.30
N VAL A 79 11.55 0.72 -5.64
CA VAL A 79 11.04 -0.65 -5.52
C VAL A 79 11.30 -1.19 -4.11
N PHE A 80 10.53 -2.20 -3.69
CA PHE A 80 10.53 -2.76 -2.34
C PHE A 80 10.02 -1.75 -1.29
N GLN A 81 10.70 -1.59 -0.15
CA GLN A 81 10.16 -0.93 1.04
C GLN A 81 10.37 0.59 1.05
N GLY A 82 9.53 1.30 1.80
CA GLY A 82 9.76 2.69 2.18
C GLY A 82 9.39 3.71 1.10
N ILE A 83 8.65 3.30 0.06
CA ILE A 83 8.36 4.18 -1.08
C ILE A 83 7.22 5.12 -0.71
N ALA A 84 7.48 6.42 -0.71
CA ALA A 84 6.46 7.44 -0.52
C ALA A 84 5.66 7.67 -1.81
N VAL A 85 4.43 8.18 -1.68
CA VAL A 85 3.68 8.71 -2.82
C VAL A 85 4.49 9.78 -3.58
N GLY A 86 4.17 9.97 -4.85
CA GLY A 86 4.78 10.97 -5.71
C GLY A 86 4.80 10.56 -7.18
N GLY A 87 4.97 11.56 -8.05
CA GLY A 87 5.24 11.33 -9.47
C GLY A 87 6.70 10.98 -9.75
N LYS A 88 6.95 10.51 -10.98
CA LYS A 88 8.29 10.24 -11.52
C LYS A 88 9.08 9.18 -10.74
N LYS A 89 8.40 8.15 -10.24
CA LYS A 89 9.04 7.00 -9.63
C LYS A 89 9.71 6.16 -10.70
N VAL A 90 10.88 5.60 -10.40
CA VAL A 90 11.66 4.82 -11.35
C VAL A 90 12.13 3.51 -10.74
N ILE A 91 11.71 2.39 -11.32
CA ILE A 91 12.33 1.08 -11.11
C ILE A 91 13.37 0.89 -12.21
N LYS A 92 14.59 0.54 -11.82
CA LYS A 92 15.65 0.12 -12.73
C LYS A 92 15.82 -1.39 -12.65
N TRP A 93 15.86 -2.05 -13.80
CA TRP A 93 16.11 -3.47 -13.93
C TRP A 93 17.33 -3.72 -14.83
N ASP A 94 18.35 -4.42 -14.31
CA ASP A 94 19.54 -4.79 -15.07
C ASP A 94 19.27 -6.10 -15.84
N LEU A 95 18.95 -5.96 -17.14
CA LEU A 95 18.62 -7.09 -17.99
C LEU A 95 19.84 -8.00 -18.20
N LYS A 96 21.04 -7.43 -18.22
CA LYS A 96 22.28 -8.19 -18.45
C LYS A 96 22.65 -9.02 -17.24
N ALA A 97 22.56 -8.46 -16.03
CA ALA A 97 22.84 -9.19 -14.80
C ALA A 97 21.84 -10.33 -14.55
N ASP A 98 20.60 -10.17 -15.02
CA ASP A 98 19.58 -11.22 -14.98
C ASP A 98 19.63 -12.20 -16.16
N GLU A 99 20.56 -12.00 -17.11
CA GLU A 99 20.71 -12.78 -18.35
C GLU A 99 19.42 -12.82 -19.20
N VAL A 100 18.64 -11.74 -19.17
CA VAL A 100 17.37 -11.60 -19.88
C VAL A 100 17.56 -10.85 -21.20
N VAL A 101 17.04 -11.44 -22.28
CA VAL A 101 16.95 -10.79 -23.59
C VAL A 101 15.48 -10.63 -23.96
N ILE A 102 15.03 -9.38 -24.05
CA ILE A 102 13.66 -9.05 -24.47
C ILE A 102 13.60 -9.06 -26.00
N LYS A 103 13.03 -10.12 -26.58
CA LYS A 103 12.85 -10.25 -28.05
C LYS A 103 11.43 -9.93 -28.50
N ASP A 104 10.48 -10.20 -27.62
CA ASP A 104 9.04 -10.11 -27.91
C ASP A 104 8.38 -9.06 -27.02
N LYS A 105 7.08 -8.85 -27.21
CA LYS A 105 6.29 -7.97 -26.36
C LYS A 105 6.29 -8.49 -24.93
N ILE A 106 6.35 -7.56 -23.98
CA ILE A 106 6.21 -7.85 -22.56
C ILE A 106 5.07 -7.01 -21.96
N ARG A 107 4.54 -7.52 -20.85
CA ARG A 107 3.61 -6.81 -19.97
C ARG A 107 4.29 -6.58 -18.63
N ILE A 108 4.24 -5.34 -18.15
CA ILE A 108 4.75 -4.96 -16.84
C ILE A 108 3.57 -4.58 -15.96
N ALA A 109 3.52 -5.14 -14.76
CA ALA A 109 2.56 -4.78 -13.73
C ALA A 109 3.31 -4.37 -12.46
N ILE A 110 2.91 -3.26 -11.87
CA ILE A 110 3.46 -2.75 -10.61
C ILE A 110 2.37 -2.84 -9.56
N PHE A 111 2.72 -3.34 -8.39
CA PHE A 111 1.83 -3.50 -7.26
C PHE A 111 2.35 -2.69 -6.08
N ALA A 112 1.46 -1.96 -5.43
CA ALA A 112 1.75 -1.23 -4.21
C ALA A 112 0.93 -1.82 -3.06
N ARG A 113 1.57 -2.03 -1.92
CA ARG A 113 0.92 -2.44 -0.67
C ARG A 113 1.35 -1.50 0.44
N LEU A 114 0.42 -1.07 1.30
CA LEU A 114 0.78 -0.26 2.45
C LEU A 114 1.84 -0.98 3.29
N GLN A 115 2.92 -0.28 3.60
CA GLN A 115 3.90 -0.76 4.54
C GLN A 115 3.46 -0.34 5.93
N VAL A 116 2.98 -1.32 6.71
CA VAL A 116 2.69 -1.13 8.12
C VAL A 116 4.04 -1.01 8.85
N PRO A 117 4.27 0.09 9.61
CA PRO A 117 5.47 0.23 10.42
C PRO A 117 5.60 -0.90 11.45
N ASP A 118 6.82 -1.44 11.65
CA ASP A 118 7.06 -2.57 12.57
C ASP A 118 6.58 -2.28 14.01
N ASN A 119 6.60 -1.01 14.43
CA ASN A 119 6.13 -0.58 15.74
C ASN A 119 4.59 -0.58 15.91
N MET A 120 3.82 -0.68 14.81
CA MET A 120 2.36 -0.78 14.82
C MET A 120 1.89 -2.26 14.84
N VAL A 121 2.74 -3.19 14.41
CA VAL A 121 2.43 -4.64 14.45
C VAL A 121 2.64 -5.21 15.86
N ALA A 122 3.60 -4.68 16.62
CA ALA A 122 3.94 -5.17 17.96
C ALA A 122 2.86 -4.93 19.04
N ASN A 123 1.93 -3.98 18.83
CA ASN A 123 0.94 -3.61 19.85
C ASN A 123 -0.37 -4.42 19.79
N ASN A 124 -0.56 -5.24 18.75
CA ASN A 124 -1.74 -6.10 18.60
C ASN A 124 -1.56 -7.53 19.14
N SER A 125 -0.34 -7.93 19.52
CA SER A 125 -0.08 -9.25 20.13
C SER A 125 -0.07 -9.25 21.66
N GLN A 126 -0.21 -8.08 22.31
CA GLN A 126 -0.23 -7.94 23.78
C GLN A 126 -1.64 -7.76 24.38
N ASN A 127 -2.69 -7.60 23.57
CA ASN A 127 -4.06 -7.35 24.06
C ASN A 127 -4.95 -8.60 24.16
N ALA A 128 -4.40 -9.81 24.02
CA ALA A 128 -5.16 -11.06 24.11
C ALA A 128 -4.80 -11.90 25.35
N VAL A 129 -4.61 -11.28 26.52
CA VAL A 129 -4.69 -12.00 27.81
C VAL A 129 -5.33 -11.08 28.86
N THR A 130 -6.65 -11.20 29.04
CA THR A 130 -7.31 -10.82 30.30
C THR A 130 -7.97 -12.06 30.87
N ASN A 131 -7.51 -12.42 32.07
CA ASN A 131 -7.89 -13.58 32.86
C ASN A 131 -9.39 -13.67 33.18
N SER A 132 -9.89 -14.89 33.36
CA SER A 132 -11.00 -15.14 34.28
C SER A 132 -10.72 -16.42 35.06
N THR A 133 -10.17 -16.25 36.26
CA THR A 133 -10.33 -17.22 37.34
C THR A 133 -11.67 -16.90 38.00
N ALA A 134 -12.56 -17.88 38.11
CA ALA A 134 -13.68 -17.83 39.04
C ALA A 134 -13.88 -19.22 39.65
N THR A 135 -14.05 -19.19 40.97
CA THR A 135 -14.11 -20.25 42.00
C THR A 135 -15.01 -21.43 41.72
#